data_AF-A0A1F3VKX9-F1
#
_entry.id   AF-A0A1F3VKX9-F1
#
_cell.length_a   1.000
_cell.length_b   1.000
_cell.length_c   1.000
_cell.angle_alpha   90.00
_cell.angle_beta   90.00
_cell.angle_gamma   90.00
#
_symmetry.space_group_name_H-M   'P 1'
#
loop_
_entity.id
_entity.type
_entity.pdbx_description
1 polymer ?
#
loop_
_entity_poly.entity_id
_entity_poly.type
_entity_poly.pdbx_seq_one_letter_code
_entity_poly.pdbx_strand_id
1 'polypeptide(L)' 'MTLSQIFHGLGDIFQWTFQIFEMIGNNFNTVLLLTGFFGFFYWMRKQAKFNKQAKSDPNQLK' A
#
# COMPACT_ATOMS: atom_id res chain seq x y z
N MET A 1 -19.38 -23.12 -31.27
CA MET A 1 -19.38 -22.19 -30.13
C MET A 1 -20.55 -21.23 -30.34
N THR A 2 -21.50 -21.16 -29.41
CA THR A 2 -22.66 -20.26 -29.51
C THR A 2 -22.38 -18.94 -28.79
N LEU A 3 -23.13 -17.88 -29.13
CA LEU A 3 -23.00 -16.57 -28.47
C LEU A 3 -23.22 -16.68 -26.95
N SER A 4 -24.17 -17.51 -26.52
CA SER A 4 -24.41 -17.80 -25.10
C SER A 4 -23.19 -18.41 -24.43
N GLN A 5 -22.49 -19.35 -25.08
CA GLN A 5 -21.26 -19.94 -24.52
C GLN A 5 -20.14 -18.90 -24.35
N ILE A 6 -20.04 -17.93 -25.26
CA ILE A 6 -19.08 -16.82 -25.16
C ILE A 6 -19.42 -15.93 -23.96
N PHE A 7 -20.69 -15.54 -23.80
CA PHE A 7 -21.13 -14.72 -22.66
C PHE A 7 -20.96 -15.42 -21.31
N HIS A 8 -21.25 -16.72 -21.22
CA HIS A 8 -21.01 -17.49 -20.01
C HIS A 8 -19.52 -17.60 -19.69
N GLY A 9 -18.66 -17.88 -20.69
CA GLY A 9 -17.22 -17.92 -20.48
C GLY A 9 -16.61 -16.58 -20.05
N LEU A 10 -17.11 -15.46 -20.60
CA LEU A 10 -16.77 -14.12 -20.12
C LEU A 10 -17.23 -13.92 -18.67
N GLY A 11 -18.46 -14.32 -18.35
CA GLY A 11 -19.01 -14.28 -17.00
C GLY A 11 -18.15 -15.05 -15.99
N ASP A 12 -17.70 -16.25 -16.35
CA ASP A 12 -16.84 -17.08 -15.50
C ASP A 12 -15.46 -16.43 -15.26
N ILE A 13 -14.88 -15.78 -16.28
CA ILE A 13 -13.62 -15.03 -16.13
C ILE A 13 -13.82 -13.84 -15.19
N PHE A 14 -14.90 -13.07 -15.37
CA PHE A 14 -15.21 -11.95 -14.48
C PHE A 14 -15.46 -12.44 -13.04
N GLN A 15 -16.22 -13.52 -12.87
CA GLN A 15 -16.46 -14.17 -11.57
C GLN A 15 -15.14 -14.62 -10.92
N TRP A 16 -14.25 -15.22 -11.69
CA TRP A 16 -12.93 -15.67 -11.22
C TRP A 16 -12.07 -14.52 -10.69
N THR A 17 -12.17 -13.31 -11.26
CA THR A 17 -11.42 -12.15 -10.74
C THR A 17 -11.79 -11.81 -9.29
N PHE A 18 -13.01 -12.14 -8.84
CA PHE A 18 -13.41 -11.91 -7.45
C PHE A 18 -12.67 -12.82 -6.45
N GLN A 19 -12.16 -13.98 -6.88
CA GLN A 19 -11.34 -14.85 -6.02
C GLN A 19 -10.02 -14.19 -5.60
N ILE A 20 -9.54 -13.19 -6.37
CA ILE A 20 -8.36 -12.39 -6.01
C ILE A 20 -8.62 -11.65 -4.69
N PHE A 21 -9.82 -11.11 -4.50
CA PHE A 21 -10.17 -10.40 -3.26
C PHE A 21 -10.21 -11.33 -2.06
N GLU A 22 -10.69 -12.57 -2.22
CA GLU A 22 -10.66 -13.59 -1.15
C GLU A 22 -9.23 -14.00 -0.80
N MET A 23 -8.38 -14.23 -1.82
CA MET A 23 -6.97 -14.58 -1.62
C MET A 23 -6.21 -13.46 -0.91
N ILE A 24 -6.48 -12.21 -1.28
CA ILE A 24 -5.88 -11.05 -0.66
C ILE A 24 -6.40 -10.89 0.78
N GLY A 25 -7.70 -11.07 0.98
CA GLY A 25 -8.36 -11.05 2.27
C GLY A 25 -7.89 -9.90 3.18
N ASN A 26 -7.69 -10.20 4.45
CA ASN A 26 -7.16 -9.22 5.41
C ASN A 26 -5.63 -9.03 5.33
N ASN A 27 -4.94 -9.82 4.49
CA ASN A 27 -3.48 -9.72 4.37
C ASN A 27 -3.08 -8.38 3.74
N PHE A 28 -3.85 -7.86 2.78
CA PHE A 28 -3.58 -6.54 2.22
C PHE A 28 -3.71 -5.41 3.24
N ASN A 29 -4.76 -5.44 4.08
CA ASN A 29 -4.89 -4.49 5.19
C ASN A 29 -3.69 -4.59 6.15
N THR A 30 -3.25 -5.81 6.44
CA THR A 30 -2.07 -6.06 7.28
C THR A 30 -0.80 -5.47 6.65
N VAL A 31 -0.58 -5.68 5.35
CA VAL A 31 0.57 -5.12 4.61
C VAL A 31 0.52 -3.59 4.59
N LEU A 32 -0.64 -2.99 4.33
CA LEU A 32 -0.82 -1.55 4.36
C LEU A 32 -0.50 -0.96 5.74
N LEU A 33 -1.00 -1.59 6.81
CA LEU A 33 -0.71 -1.17 8.18
C LEU A 33 0.78 -1.26 8.49
N LEU A 34 1.42 -2.41 8.22
CA LEU A 34 2.85 -2.60 8.47
C LEU A 34 3.70 -1.60 7.68
N THR A 35 3.35 -1.36 6.42
CA THR A 35 4.04 -0.38 5.56
C THR A 35 3.86 1.04 6.09
N GLY A 36 2.65 1.39 6.52
CA GLY A 36 2.34 2.69 7.13
C GLY A 36 3.16 2.93 8.40
N PHE A 37 3.20 1.96 9.32
CA PHE A 37 4.00 2.05 10.53
C PHE A 37 5.50 2.14 10.22
N PHE A 38 6.01 1.29 9.33
CA PHE A 38 7.43 1.31 8.96
C PHE A 38 7.84 2.66 8.34
N GLY A 39 7.03 3.17 7.40
CA GLY A 39 7.23 4.48 6.78
C GLY A 39 7.20 5.61 7.81
N PHE A 40 6.25 5.56 8.76
CA PHE A 40 6.17 6.52 9.85
C PHE A 40 7.41 6.48 10.75
N PHE A 41 7.86 5.31 11.19
CA PHE A 41 9.08 5.19 12.00
C PHE A 41 10.32 5.67 11.25
N TYR A 42 10.44 5.34 9.97
CA TYR A 42 11.52 5.83 9.12
C TYR A 42 11.52 7.36 9.03
N TRP A 43 10.34 7.96 8.78
CA TRP A 43 10.16 9.40 8.71
C TRP A 43 10.54 10.08 10.01
N MET A 44 10.00 9.61 11.14
CA MET A 44 10.28 10.17 12.47
C MET A 44 11.78 10.17 12.80
N ARG A 45 12.51 9.10 12.43
CA ARG A 45 13.97 9.04 12.61
C ARG A 45 14.70 10.07 11.76
N LYS A 46 14.28 10.27 10.51
CA LYS A 46 14.86 11.30 9.62
C LYS A 46 14.56 12.71 10.13
N GLN A 47 13.31 12.97 10.49
CA GLN A 47 12.89 14.25 11.06
C GLN A 47 13.66 14.58 12.33
N ALA A 48 13.81 13.63 13.26
CA ALA A 48 14.61 13.84 14.47
C ALA A 48 16.09 14.17 14.16
N LYS A 49 16.68 13.49 13.17
CA LYS A 49 18.05 13.77 12.72
C LYS A 49 18.17 15.17 12.15
N PHE A 50 17.28 15.58 11.26
CA PHE A 50 17.32 16.89 10.62
C PHE A 50 17.02 18.02 11.60
N ASN A 51 16.07 17.83 12.51
CA ASN A 51 15.80 18.79 13.59
C ASN A 51 17.02 18.99 14.49
N LYS A 52 17.77 17.92 14.78
CA LYS A 52 19.01 18.03 15.56
C LYS A 52 20.09 18.80 14.80
N GLN A 53 20.25 18.53 13.51
CA GLN A 53 21.22 19.22 12.66
C GLN A 53 20.92 20.71 12.56
N ALA A 54 19.66 21.05 12.30
CA ALA A 54 19.20 22.44 12.23
C ALA A 54 19.52 23.17 13.54
N LYS A 55 19.12 22.61 14.70
CA LYS A 55 19.43 23.21 16.01
C LYS A 55 20.92 23.46 16.28
N SER A 56 21.80 22.65 15.70
CA SER A 56 23.25 22.81 15.84
C SER A 56 23.89 23.71 14.78
N ASP A 57 23.14 24.15 13.78
CA ASP A 57 23.65 24.99 12.69
C ASP A 57 23.57 26.48 13.08
N PRO A 58 24.72 27.16 13.26
CA PRO A 58 24.74 28.58 13.61
C PRO A 58 24.16 29.48 12.51
N ASN A 59 24.04 29.00 11.27
CA ASN A 59 23.50 29.73 10.14
C ASN A 59 22.02 29.37 9.84
N GLN A 60 21.35 28.61 10.71
CA GLN A 60 19.94 28.26 10.50
C GLN A 60 19.07 29.53 10.48
N LEU A 61 18.31 29.73 9.39
CA LEU A 61 17.27 30.74 9.31
C LEU A 61 16.17 30.43 10.33
N LYS A 62 15.88 31.39 11.22
CA LYS A 62 14.86 31.29 12.27
C LYS A 62 13.49 31.71 11.78
#